data_AF-A0A7W0V511-F1
#
_entry.id   AF-A0A7W0V511-F1
#
_cell.length_a   1.000
_cell.length_b   1.000
_cell.length_c   1.000
_cell.angle_alpha   90.00
_cell.angle_beta   90.00
_cell.angle_gamma   90.00
#
_symmetry.space_group_name_H-M   'P 1'
#
loop_
_entity.id
_entity.type
_entity.pdbx_description
1 polymer ?
#
loop_
_entity_poly.entity_id
_entity_poly.type
_entity_poly.pdbx_seq_one_letter_code
_entity_poly.pdbx_strand_id
1 'polypeptide(L)'
;MATRTDRLQKRAPHFDPDEIEGIHFVTPEEGRAMFDREAQKTLGISGEEFLRRWDSGEYRPVPDDTEGRKFGRLAMMIPFARRTPA
;
A
#
# COMPACT_ATOMS: atom_id res chain seq x y z
N MET A 1 -10.22 -28.01 40.69
CA MET A 1 -10.89 -26.93 39.94
C MET A 1 -9.81 -25.96 39.47
N ALA A 2 -9.24 -26.17 38.28
CA ALA A 2 -8.14 -25.38 37.75
C ALA A 2 -8.65 -24.45 36.63
N THR A 3 -8.27 -23.19 36.72
CA THR A 3 -8.75 -22.02 36.00
C THR A 3 -8.46 -22.11 34.49
N ARG A 4 -9.51 -22.05 33.68
CA ARG A 4 -9.48 -22.16 32.22
C ARG A 4 -9.31 -20.78 31.57
N THR A 5 -8.22 -20.08 31.87
CA THR A 5 -7.97 -18.75 31.28
C THR A 5 -6.64 -18.64 30.55
N ASP A 6 -5.92 -19.74 30.36
CA ASP A 6 -4.57 -19.75 29.76
C ASP A 6 -4.53 -20.39 28.35
N ARG A 7 -5.59 -20.26 27.54
CA ARG A 7 -5.66 -21.00 26.26
C ARG A 7 -6.15 -20.21 25.05
N LEU A 8 -5.95 -18.90 25.02
CA LEU A 8 -6.21 -18.08 23.82
C LEU A 8 -5.20 -16.95 23.61
N GLN A 9 -3.92 -17.15 23.97
CA GLN A 9 -2.85 -16.50 23.21
C GLN A 9 -2.44 -17.43 22.07
N LYS A 10 -3.34 -17.62 21.09
CA LYS A 10 -2.91 -18.12 19.78
C LYS A 10 -2.02 -17.02 19.20
N ARG A 11 -0.71 -17.13 19.41
CA ARG A 11 0.29 -16.36 18.65
C ARG A 11 -0.14 -16.44 17.19
N ALA A 12 -0.40 -15.29 16.57
CA ALA A 12 -0.52 -15.24 15.12
C ALA A 12 0.70 -15.96 14.54
N PRO A 13 0.54 -16.78 13.49
CA PRO A 13 1.68 -17.46 12.89
C PRO A 13 2.76 -16.43 12.62
N HIS A 14 3.97 -16.70 13.11
CA HIS A 14 5.14 -15.93 12.73
C HIS A 14 5.32 -16.21 11.24
N PHE A 15 4.89 -15.26 10.42
CA PHE A 15 5.06 -15.31 8.99
C PHE A 15 6.47 -14.82 8.72
N ASP A 16 7.35 -15.72 8.32
CA ASP A 16 8.70 -15.36 7.91
C ASP A 16 8.60 -14.82 6.47
N PRO A 17 8.80 -13.50 6.24
CA PRO A 17 8.58 -12.89 4.94
C PRO A 17 9.50 -13.45 3.84
N ASP A 18 10.61 -14.07 4.22
CA ASP A 18 11.55 -14.68 3.29
C ASP A 18 11.20 -16.13 2.91
N GLU A 19 10.11 -16.69 3.45
CA GLU A 19 9.75 -18.10 3.25
C GLU A 19 8.90 -18.34 1.98
N ILE A 20 8.31 -17.30 1.39
CA ILE A 20 7.64 -17.43 0.08
C ILE A 20 8.59 -17.03 -1.03
N GLU A 21 9.14 -18.05 -1.70
CA GLU A 21 9.99 -17.89 -2.86
C GLU A 21 9.33 -17.00 -3.93
N GLY A 22 10.03 -15.94 -4.34
CA GLY A 22 9.55 -14.99 -5.34
C GLY A 22 8.65 -13.86 -4.83
N ILE A 23 8.33 -13.81 -3.52
CA ILE A 23 7.63 -12.67 -2.91
C ILE A 23 8.61 -11.87 -2.06
N HIS A 24 8.77 -10.59 -2.39
CA HIS A 24 9.50 -9.64 -1.56
C HIS A 24 8.51 -8.81 -0.73
N PHE A 25 8.48 -9.03 0.58
CA PHE A 25 7.70 -8.19 1.49
C PHE A 25 8.44 -6.89 1.74
N VAL A 26 7.71 -5.76 1.66
CA VAL A 26 8.26 -4.44 1.97
C VAL A 26 7.77 -4.00 3.33
N THR A 27 8.64 -3.32 4.08
CA THR A 27 8.22 -2.58 5.27
C THR A 27 7.25 -1.46 4.89
N PRO A 28 6.42 -0.96 5.82
CA PRO A 28 5.56 0.19 5.57
C PRO A 28 6.31 1.43 5.05
N GLU A 29 7.52 1.66 5.55
CA GLU A 29 8.40 2.76 5.16
C GLU A 29 8.91 2.58 3.72
N GLU A 30 9.33 1.37 3.37
CA GLU A 30 9.75 1.04 2.00
C GLU A 30 8.59 1.13 1.01
N GLY A 31 7.40 0.65 1.38
CA GLY A 31 6.18 0.79 0.57
C GLY A 31 5.84 2.26 0.29
N ARG A 32 5.90 3.12 1.33
CA ARG A 32 5.71 4.57 1.19
C ARG A 32 6.79 5.21 0.29
N ALA A 33 8.06 4.86 0.49
CA ALA A 33 9.15 5.38 -0.33
C ALA A 33 9.06 4.92 -1.79
N MET A 34 8.64 3.68 -2.04
CA MET A 34 8.40 3.15 -3.38
C MET A 34 7.29 3.94 -4.07
N PHE A 35 6.19 4.19 -3.37
CA PHE A 35 5.08 4.98 -3.88
C PHE A 35 5.47 6.43 -4.21
N ASP A 36 6.17 7.09 -3.30
CA ASP A 36 6.63 8.47 -3.46
C ASP A 36 7.53 8.64 -4.69
N ARG A 37 8.48 7.71 -4.88
CA ARG A 37 9.36 7.69 -6.06
C ARG A 37 8.58 7.54 -7.36
N GLU A 38 7.56 6.68 -7.40
CA GLU A 38 6.75 6.49 -8.60
C GLU A 38 5.84 7.69 -8.89
N ALA A 39 5.29 8.35 -7.86
CA ALA A 39 4.54 9.59 -8.03
C ALA A 39 5.43 10.70 -8.60
N GLN A 40 6.65 10.85 -8.05
CA GLN A 40 7.62 11.83 -8.52
C GLN A 40 8.04 11.56 -9.96
N LYS A 41 8.29 10.30 -10.31
CA LYS A 41 8.68 9.90 -11.67
C LYS A 41 7.55 10.09 -12.69
N THR A 42 6.31 9.84 -12.29
CA THR A 42 5.16 9.80 -13.22
C THR A 42 4.53 11.18 -13.41
N LEU A 43 4.41 11.96 -12.34
CA LEU A 43 3.67 13.23 -12.31
C LEU A 43 4.49 14.42 -11.78
N GLY A 44 5.71 14.19 -11.30
CA GLY A 44 6.57 15.26 -10.76
C GLY A 44 6.13 15.80 -9.39
N ILE A 45 5.26 15.07 -8.68
CA ILE A 45 4.74 15.43 -7.36
C ILE A 45 5.05 14.35 -6.33
N SER A 46 5.06 14.70 -5.05
CA SER A 46 5.20 13.70 -3.98
C SER A 46 4.01 12.73 -3.96
N GLY A 47 4.24 11.55 -3.40
CA GLY A 47 3.17 10.58 -3.16
C GLY A 47 2.07 11.16 -2.28
N GLU A 48 2.44 11.93 -1.26
CA GLU A 48 1.47 12.60 -0.38
C GLU A 48 0.56 13.58 -1.15
N GLU A 49 1.14 14.37 -2.07
CA GLU A 49 0.38 15.27 -2.93
C GLU A 49 -0.61 14.50 -3.80
N PHE A 50 -0.16 13.42 -4.45
CA PHE A 50 -1.03 12.58 -5.26
C PHE A 50 -2.19 12.01 -4.42
N LEU A 51 -1.90 11.48 -3.22
CA LEU A 51 -2.91 10.92 -2.32
C LEU A 51 -3.96 11.97 -1.94
N ARG A 52 -3.53 13.21 -1.67
CA ARG A 52 -4.44 14.32 -1.34
C ARG A 52 -5.41 14.64 -2.48
N ARG A 53 -4.89 14.71 -3.72
CA ARG A 53 -5.68 14.98 -4.93
C ARG A 53 -6.57 13.81 -5.33
N TRP A 54 -6.09 12.59 -5.10
CA TRP A 54 -6.87 11.38 -5.29
C TRP A 54 -8.08 11.34 -4.35
N ASP A 55 -7.88 11.69 -3.07
CA ASP A 55 -8.94 11.72 -2.06
C ASP A 55 -9.94 12.84 -2.30
N SER A 56 -9.51 14.00 -2.79
CA SER A 56 -10.41 15.10 -3.18
C SER A 56 -11.24 14.77 -4.42
N GLY A 57 -10.87 13.72 -5.16
CA GLY A 57 -11.50 13.34 -6.42
C GLY A 57 -11.05 14.17 -7.62
N GLU A 58 -9.93 14.90 -7.53
CA GLU A 58 -9.40 15.76 -8.60
C GLU A 58 -9.17 15.00 -9.92
N TYR A 59 -8.85 13.71 -9.84
CA TYR A 59 -8.61 12.85 -11.00
C TYR A 59 -9.88 12.13 -11.50
N ARG A 60 -11.08 12.48 -11.02
CA ARG A 60 -12.34 11.82 -11.40
C ARG A 60 -13.17 12.70 -12.34
N PRO A 61 -13.71 12.15 -13.44
CA PRO A 61 -13.49 10.79 -13.93
C PRO A 61 -12.06 10.60 -14.45
N VAL A 62 -11.49 9.40 -14.25
CA VAL A 62 -10.18 9.07 -14.83
C VAL A 62 -10.39 8.90 -16.34
N PRO A 63 -9.71 9.68 -17.20
CA PRO A 63 -9.87 9.58 -18.65
C PRO A 63 -9.34 8.24 -19.17
N ASP A 64 -9.85 7.76 -20.32
CA ASP A 64 -9.31 6.55 -20.98
C ASP A 64 -8.23 6.94 -22.01
N ASP A 65 -7.17 7.57 -21.52
CA ASP A 65 -6.05 8.05 -22.33
C ASP A 65 -4.69 7.84 -21.64
N THR A 66 -3.63 8.42 -22.22
CA THR A 66 -2.28 8.32 -21.67
C THR A 66 -2.17 8.92 -20.27
N GLU A 67 -2.88 10.00 -19.96
CA GLU A 67 -2.85 10.62 -18.62
C GLU A 67 -3.64 9.78 -17.62
N GLY A 68 -4.80 9.27 -18.02
CA GLY A 68 -5.59 8.36 -17.19
C GLY A 68 -4.84 7.10 -16.80
N ARG A 69 -4.02 6.55 -17.70
CA ARG A 69 -3.11 5.42 -17.39
C ARG A 69 -2.10 5.75 -16.31
N LYS A 70 -1.60 6.99 -16.24
CA LYS A 70 -0.69 7.45 -15.18
C LYS A 70 -1.40 7.47 -13.83
N PHE A 71 -2.60 8.04 -13.77
CA PHE A 71 -3.40 8.07 -12.55
C PHE A 71 -3.79 6.67 -12.10
N GLY A 72 -4.21 5.81 -13.03
CA GLY A 72 -4.56 4.41 -12.76
C GLY A 72 -3.38 3.61 -12.21
N ARG A 73 -2.18 3.80 -12.77
CA ARG A 73 -0.95 3.15 -12.27
C ARG A 73 -0.66 3.53 -10.82
N LEU A 74 -0.72 4.82 -10.49
CA LEU A 74 -0.51 5.27 -9.11
C LEU A 74 -1.65 4.83 -8.19
N ALA A 75 -2.90 4.81 -8.66
CA ALA A 75 -4.04 4.33 -7.89
C ALA A 75 -3.88 2.86 -7.46
N MET A 76 -3.38 2.00 -8.35
CA MET A 76 -3.08 0.60 -8.02
C MET A 76 -1.96 0.46 -6.97
N MET A 77 -1.11 1.47 -6.81
CA MET A 77 -0.02 1.46 -5.84
C MET A 77 -0.40 2.06 -4.48
N ILE A 78 -1.61 2.63 -4.34
CA ILE A 78 -2.09 3.22 -3.07
C ILE A 78 -1.94 2.28 -1.86
N PRO A 79 -2.21 0.96 -1.95
CA PRO A 79 -2.04 0.04 -0.82
C PRO A 79 -0.61 -0.07 -0.27
N PHE A 80 0.41 0.31 -1.05
CA PHE A 80 1.80 0.36 -0.55
C PHE A 80 2.06 1.62 0.28
N ALA A 81 1.32 2.70 0.03
CA ALA A 81 1.41 3.94 0.80
C ALA A 81 0.46 3.97 2.01
N ARG A 82 -0.74 3.41 1.83
CA ARG A 82 -1.77 3.28 2.86
C ARG A 82 -1.80 1.82 3.28
N ARG A 83 -1.41 1.51 4.51
CA ARG A 83 -1.71 0.19 5.09
C ARG A 83 -3.22 -0.04 4.97
N THR A 84 -3.65 -0.79 3.97
CA THR A 84 -5.00 -1.34 3.95
C THR A 84 -4.97 -2.49 4.94
N PRO A 85 -5.76 -2.46 6.04
CA PRO A 85 -5.89 -3.63 6.88
C PRO A 85 -6.34 -4.81 6.00
N ALA A 86 -5.68 -5.96 6.16
CA ALA A 86 -6.04 -7.21 5.51
C ALA A 86 -7.44 -7.68 5.95
#